data_AF-W2MVB5-F1
#
_entry.id   AF-W2MVB5-F1
#
_cell.length_a   1.000
_cell.length_b   1.000
_cell.length_c   1.000
_cell.angle_alpha   90.00
_cell.angle_beta   90.00
_cell.angle_gamma   90.00
#
_symmetry.space_group_name_H-M   'P 1'
#
loop_
_entity.id
_entity.type
_entity.pdbx_description
1 polymer ?
#
loop_
_entity_poly.entity_id
_entity_poly.type
_entity_poly.pdbx_seq_one_letter_code
_entity_poly.pdbx_strand_id
1 'polypeptide(L)' 'MSIAWAVANGNVSTVLLGASRPSQLEENLKALDVVSKITPEVKAKINHAVKFVPKEPELDQFAHTRGRFL' A
#
# COMPACT_ATOMS: atom_id res chain seq x y z
N MET A 1 -0.67 8.91 -5.58
CA MET A 1 -0.11 7.93 -6.55
C MET A 1 0.00 6.52 -5.97
N SER A 2 0.34 6.36 -4.68
CA SER A 2 0.52 5.04 -4.05
C SER A 2 -0.75 4.17 -4.03
N ILE A 3 -1.92 4.76 -3.77
CA ILE A 3 -3.21 4.04 -3.80
C ILE A 3 -3.50 3.53 -5.23
N ALA A 4 -3.32 4.37 -6.24
CA ALA A 4 -3.53 3.97 -7.64
C ALA A 4 -2.59 2.84 -8.07
N TRP A 5 -1.33 2.87 -7.63
CA TRP A 5 -0.38 1.77 -7.86
C TRP A 5 -0.83 0.46 -7.19
N ALA A 6 -1.32 0.54 -5.95
CA ALA A 6 -1.83 -0.63 -5.22
C ALA A 6 -3.07 -1.24 -5.91
N VAL A 7 -3.99 -0.39 -6.38
CA VAL A 7 -5.18 -0.81 -7.14
C VAL A 7 -4.81 -1.42 -8.51
N ALA A 8 -3.82 -0.87 -9.20
CA ALA A 8 -3.35 -1.38 -10.50
C ALA A 8 -2.53 -2.68 -10.39
N ASN A 9 -2.29 -3.21 -9.18
CA ASN A 9 -1.52 -4.42 -8.98
C ASN A 9 -2.41 -5.66 -9.05
N GLY A 10 -2.25 -6.48 -10.09
CA GLY A 10 -3.02 -7.72 -10.25
C GLY A 10 -2.84 -8.77 -9.14
N ASN A 11 -1.82 -8.63 -8.28
CA ASN A 11 -1.66 -9.48 -7.08
C ASN A 11 -2.44 -8.96 -5.86
N VAL A 12 -3.11 -7.82 -5.98
CA VAL A 12 -3.90 -7.18 -4.93
C VAL A 12 -5.37 -7.24 -5.33
N SER A 13 -6.17 -7.95 -4.56
CA SER A 13 -7.61 -8.03 -4.78
C SER A 13 -8.39 -6.87 -4.14
N THR A 14 -7.89 -6.37 -3.01
CA THR A 14 -8.54 -5.33 -2.22
C THR A 14 -7.51 -4.38 -1.62
N VAL A 15 -7.78 -3.08 -1.66
CA VAL A 15 -6.96 -2.04 -1.02
C VAL A 15 -7.72 -1.47 0.19
N LEU A 16 -7.17 -1.66 1.39
CA LEU A 16 -7.72 -1.07 2.62
C LEU A 16 -7.28 0.39 2.74
N LEU A 17 -8.23 1.31 2.89
CA LEU A 17 -7.97 2.74 3.02
C LEU A 17 -8.10 3.19 4.48
N GLY A 18 -7.10 3.91 4.97
CA GLY A 18 -7.20 4.65 6.23
C GLY A 18 -7.61 6.10 5.97
N ALA A 19 -8.63 6.58 6.67
CA ALA A 19 -9.03 7.98 6.68
C ALA A 19 -9.53 8.37 8.08
N SER A 20 -9.04 9.50 8.58
CA SER A 20 -9.43 10.04 9.89
C SER A 20 -10.47 11.16 9.78
N ARG A 21 -10.74 11.65 8.57
CA ARG A 21 -11.79 12.62 8.25
C ARG A 21 -12.39 12.34 6.87
N PRO A 22 -13.65 12.72 6.58
CA PRO A 22 -14.30 12.45 5.30
C PRO A 22 -13.53 13.00 4.07
N SER A 23 -12.96 14.19 4.16
CA SER A 23 -12.20 14.78 3.06
C SER A 23 -10.97 13.96 2.64
N GLN A 24 -10.33 13.24 3.58
CA GLN A 24 -9.23 12.34 3.27
C GLN A 24 -9.70 11.12 2.49
N LEU A 25 -10.89 10.60 2.80
CA LEU A 25 -11.48 9.51 2.04
C LEU A 25 -11.77 9.96 0.61
N GLU A 26 -12.35 11.15 0.43
CA GLU A 26 -12.57 11.73 -0.91
C GLU A 26 -11.26 11.91 -1.69
N GLU A 27 -10.19 12.38 -1.05
CA GLU A 27 -8.87 12.50 -1.66
C GLU A 27 -8.28 11.13 -2.04
N ASN A 28 -8.40 10.13 -1.16
CA ASN A 28 -7.95 8.76 -1.44
C ASN A 28 -8.69 8.16 -2.64
N LEU A 29 -10.00 8.40 -2.76
CA LEU A 29 -10.83 7.89 -3.84
C LEU A 29 -10.50 8.50 -5.20
N LYS A 30 -10.04 9.75 -5.26
CA LYS A 30 -9.53 10.38 -6.50
C LYS A 30 -8.32 9.64 -7.10
N ALA A 31 -7.70 8.72 -6.36
CA ALA A 31 -6.68 7.84 -6.92
C ALA A 31 -7.19 6.98 -8.08
N LEU A 32 -8.50 6.67 -8.12
CA LEU A 32 -9.12 5.88 -9.18
C LEU A 32 -9.00 6.56 -10.56
N ASP A 33 -9.05 7.89 -10.61
CA ASP A 33 -8.98 8.68 -11.85
C ASP A 33 -7.63 8.56 -12.56
N VAL A 34 -6.60 8.09 -11.85
CA VAL A 34 -5.23 7.95 -12.38
C VAL A 34 -4.74 6.51 -12.44
N VAL A 35 -5.58 5.52 -12.10
CA VAL A 35 -5.23 4.09 -12.19
C VAL A 35 -4.84 3.71 -13.61
N SER A 36 -5.58 4.20 -14.61
CA SER A 36 -5.29 3.97 -16.03
C SER A 36 -3.93 4.51 -16.50
N LYS A 37 -3.34 5.45 -15.75
CA LYS A 37 -2.03 6.04 -16.04
C LYS A 37 -0.87 5.16 -15.53
N ILE A 38 -1.14 4.13 -14.73
CA ILE A 38 -0.13 3.15 -14.28
C ILE A 38 0.12 2.14 -15.41
N THR A 39 0.82 2.60 -16.45
CA THR A 39 1.22 1.75 -17.58
C THR A 39 2.33 0.78 -17.17
N PRO A 40 2.59 -0.28 -17.96
CA PRO A 40 3.71 -1.19 -17.72
C PRO A 40 5.06 -0.47 -17.62
N GLU A 41 5.26 0.60 -18.39
CA GLU A 41 6.48 1.42 -18.34
C GLU A 41 6.61 2.19 -17.02
N VAL A 42 5.52 2.81 -16.54
CA VAL A 42 5.50 3.48 -15.23
C VAL A 42 5.73 2.47 -14.11
N LYS A 43 5.14 1.27 -14.20
CA LYS A 43 5.35 0.19 -13.23
C LYS A 43 6.81 -0.27 -13.22
N ALA A 44 7.46 -0.37 -14.38
CA ALA A 44 8.88 -0.69 -14.48
C ALA A 44 9.77 0.38 -13.83
N LYS A 45 9.47 1.67 -14.03
CA LYS A 45 10.17 2.79 -13.38
C LYS A 45 10.05 2.73 -11.85
N ILE A 46 8.85 2.41 -11.33
CA ILE A 46 8.61 2.26 -9.89
C ILE A 46 9.43 1.08 -9.33
N ASN A 47 9.39 -0.08 -9.99
CA ASN A 47 10.14 -1.27 -9.57
C ASN A 47 11.66 -1.04 -9.59
N HIS A 48 12.17 -0.23 -10.52
CA HIS A 48 13.58 0.14 -10.54
C HIS A 48 13.96 1.04 -9.36
N ALA A 49 13.09 1.96 -8.97
CA ALA A 49 13.32 2.86 -7.84
C ALA A 49 13.20 2.16 -6.49
N VAL A 50 12.31 1.18 -6.35
CA VAL A 50 12.02 0.49 -5.09
C VAL A 50 12.32 -1.00 -5.22
N LYS A 51 13.49 -1.41 -4.69
CA LYS A 51 13.91 -2.83 -4.64
C LYS A 51 13.37 -3.55 -3.41
N PHE A 52 12.10 -3.33 -3.09
CA PHE A 52 11.45 -4.00 -1.97
C PHE A 52 10.87 -5.33 -2.43
N VAL A 53 11.34 -6.42 -1.81
CA VAL A 53 10.76 -7.76 -1.96
C VAL A 53 10.08 -8.10 -0.64
N PRO A 54 8.75 -8.34 -0.62
CA PRO A 54 8.06 -8.76 0.60
C PRO A 54 8.71 -10.02 1.15
N LYS A 55 9.03 -10.00 2.44
CA LYS A 55 9.47 -11.19 3.19
C LYS A 55 8.36 -11.60 4.14
N GLU A 56 8.41 -12.85 4.60
CA GLU A 56 7.51 -13.28 5.66
C GLU A 56 7.68 -12.38 6.89
N PRO A 57 6.58 -12.02 7.58
CA PRO A 57 6.67 -11.22 8.80
C PRO A 57 7.43 -12.01 9.87
N GLU A 58 8.59 -11.50 10.29
CA GLU A 58 9.31 -12.02 11.45
C GLU A 58 8.79 -11.34 12.72
N LEU A 59 8.67 -12.10 13.81
CA LEU A 59 8.35 -11.54 15.12
C LEU A 59 9.50 -10.64 15.55
N ASP A 60 9.23 -9.35 15.74
CA ASP A 60 10.22 -8.44 16.29
C ASP A 60 10.50 -8.74 17.77
N GLN A 61 11.58 -8.17 18.31
CA GLN A 61 11.99 -8.34 19.71
C GLN A 61 10.91 -7.92 20.74
N PHE A 62 9.90 -7.17 20.30
CA PHE A 62 8.80 -6.69 21.10
C PHE A 62 7.48 -7.45 20.89
N ALA A 63 7.46 -8.50 20.07
CA ALA A 63 6.25 -9.25 19.73
C ALA A 63 5.50 -9.79 20.97
N HIS A 64 6.23 -10.09 22.05
CA HIS A 64 5.68 -10.60 23.31
C HIS A 64 5.66 -9.56 24.44
N THR A 65 6.06 -8.30 24.20
CA THR A 65 6.15 -7.28 25.26
C THR A 65 4.79 -6.93 25.85
N ARG A 66 3.70 -7.04 25.07
CA ARG A 66 2.33 -6.82 25.57
C ARG A 66 1.88 -7.86 26.60
N GLY A 67 2.37 -9.09 26.53
CA GLY A 67 2.08 -10.11 27.54
C GLY A 67 2.79 -9.90 28.88
N ARG A 68 3.68 -8.89 28.97
CA ARG A 68 4.45 -8.59 30.18
C ARG A 68 3.74 -7.61 31.12
N PHE A 69 2.67 -6.96 30.66
CA PHE A 69 1.89 -5.94 31.39
C PHE A 69 0.41 -6.32 31.55
N LEU A 70 0.05 -7.56 31.18
CA LEU A 70 -1.24 -8.20 31.42
C LEU A 70 -1.02 -9.37 32.38
#